data_AF-A0A1Y3Q4D1-F1
#
_entry.id   AF-A0A1Y3Q4D1-F1
#
_cell.length_a   1.000
_cell.length_b   1.000
_cell.length_c   1.000
_cell.angle_alpha   90.00
_cell.angle_beta   90.00
_cell.angle_gamma   90.00
#
_symmetry.space_group_name_H-M   'P 1'
#
loop_
_entity.id
_entity.type
_entity.pdbx_description
1 polymer ?
#
loop_
_entity_poly.entity_id
_entity_poly.type
_entity_poly.pdbx_seq_one_letter_code
_entity_poly.pdbx_strand_id
1 'polypeptide(L)'
;MLLKRTLIGLIKSFEQTGDRAKDPLLKSRYYKLSKEKAWEEIVSTLKKMPGYKVLHAVESVGEIVMEKRTAFGRTMDITVHVIPTGLVTSAVDIYSASRGSLGDLGSNYRVILDIFRTLDKKLAAYKIDSP
;
A
#
# COMPACT_ATOMS: atom_id res chain seq x y z
N MET A 1 8.24 9.83 22.65
CA MET A 1 7.33 9.76 21.47
C MET A 1 7.38 8.43 20.70
N LEU A 2 8.33 7.52 20.93
CA LEU A 2 8.29 6.15 20.35
C LEU A 2 7.35 5.18 21.09
N LEU A 3 7.24 5.28 22.42
CA LEU A 3 6.57 4.27 23.26
C LEU A 3 5.05 4.17 23.04
N LYS A 4 4.38 5.27 22.64
CA LYS A 4 2.93 5.27 22.37
C LYS A 4 2.54 4.51 21.10
N ARG A 5 3.45 4.36 20.12
CA ARG A 5 3.16 3.62 18.88
C ARG A 5 3.29 2.10 19.09
N THR A 6 4.16 1.67 20.00
CA THR A 6 4.40 0.24 20.29
C THR A 6 3.25 -0.43 21.04
N LEU A 7 2.56 0.28 21.95
CA LEU A 7 1.40 -0.29 22.65
C LEU A 7 0.12 -0.37 21.79
N ILE A 8 -0.06 0.50 20.80
CA ILE A 8 -1.22 0.45 19.89
C ILE A 8 -1.11 -0.74 18.92
N GLY A 9 0.11 -1.14 18.57
CA GLY A 9 0.39 -2.31 17.72
C GLY A 9 0.04 -3.67 18.36
N LEU A 10 -0.32 -3.70 19.64
CA LEU A 10 -0.83 -4.90 20.33
C LEU A 10 -2.33 -5.14 20.06
N ILE A 11 -3.09 -4.11 19.66
CA ILE A 11 -4.54 -4.21 19.41
C ILE A 11 -4.85 -4.02 17.92
N LYS A 12 -4.08 -3.20 17.20
CA LYS A 12 -4.30 -2.95 15.77
C LYS A 12 -3.59 -4.00 14.93
N SER A 13 -4.36 -4.86 14.26
CA SER A 13 -3.86 -5.86 13.31
C SER A 13 -3.82 -5.36 11.86
N PHE A 14 -4.04 -4.06 11.64
CA PHE A 14 -4.08 -3.44 10.32
C PHE A 14 -3.42 -2.07 10.30
N GLU A 15 -3.02 -1.63 9.11
CA GLU A 15 -2.60 -0.25 8.85
C GLU A 15 -3.18 0.22 7.51
N GLN A 16 -3.37 1.54 7.38
CA GLN A 16 -3.88 2.14 6.17
C GLN A 16 -3.21 3.47 5.85
N THR A 17 -3.19 3.83 4.57
CA THR A 17 -2.72 5.12 4.10
C THR A 17 -3.88 6.08 3.87
N GLY A 18 -3.56 7.34 3.60
CA GLY A 18 -4.53 8.34 3.19
C GLY A 18 -4.02 9.76 3.37
N ASP A 19 -4.66 10.72 2.71
CA ASP A 19 -4.27 12.14 2.78
C ASP A 19 -4.32 12.73 4.18
N ARG A 20 -5.19 12.20 5.05
CA ARG A 20 -5.32 12.63 6.45
C ARG A 20 -4.49 11.79 7.41
N ALA A 21 -3.65 10.87 6.91
CA ALA A 21 -2.76 10.09 7.77
C ALA A 21 -1.84 11.03 8.56
N LYS A 22 -1.67 10.73 9.86
CA LYS A 22 -0.82 11.53 10.76
C LYS A 22 0.67 11.28 10.52
N ASP A 23 1.03 10.06 10.14
CA ASP A 23 2.40 9.72 9.76
C ASP A 23 2.64 10.13 8.30
N PRO A 24 3.63 10.98 8.00
CA PRO A 24 3.99 11.35 6.62
C PRO A 24 4.26 10.14 5.72
N LEU A 25 4.81 9.04 6.29
CA LEU A 25 5.12 7.84 5.52
C LEU A 25 3.87 7.06 5.10
N LEU A 26 2.74 7.28 5.77
CA LEU A 26 1.42 6.71 5.45
C LEU A 26 0.52 7.66 4.66
N LYS A 27 1.02 8.80 4.19
CA LYS A 27 0.29 9.62 3.22
C LYS A 27 0.10 8.86 1.91
N SER A 28 -0.98 9.15 1.21
CA SER A 28 -1.21 8.69 -0.17
C SER A 28 -0.02 9.04 -1.06
N ARG A 29 0.21 8.23 -2.09
CA ARG A 29 1.28 8.49 -3.08
C ARG A 29 0.66 8.99 -4.37
N TYR A 30 1.20 10.10 -4.88
CA TYR A 30 0.68 10.72 -6.10
C TYR A 30 1.66 10.56 -7.26
N TYR A 31 1.11 10.21 -8.41
CA TYR A 31 1.86 10.09 -9.65
C TYR A 31 1.17 10.88 -10.75
N LYS A 32 1.95 11.58 -11.57
CA LYS A 32 1.54 12.27 -12.78
C LYS A 32 1.33 11.28 -13.94
N LEU A 33 0.43 10.33 -13.71
CA LEU A 33 -0.06 9.36 -14.66
C LEU A 33 -1.59 9.31 -14.58
N SER A 34 -2.26 9.14 -15.72
CA SER A 34 -3.68 8.79 -15.73
C SER A 34 -3.89 7.46 -15.02
N LYS A 35 -5.13 7.19 -14.58
CA LYS A 35 -5.46 5.96 -13.84
C LYS A 35 -5.04 4.71 -14.62
N GLU A 36 -5.27 4.69 -15.93
CA GLU A 36 -5.00 3.55 -16.82
C GLU A 36 -3.49 3.26 -16.90
N LYS A 37 -2.68 4.30 -17.12
CA LYS A 37 -1.22 4.15 -17.17
C LYS A 37 -0.63 3.77 -15.81
N ALA A 38 -1.13 4.39 -14.74
CA ALA A 38 -0.71 4.05 -13.39
C ALA A 38 -1.07 2.59 -13.06
N TRP A 39 -2.26 2.16 -13.43
CA TRP A 39 -2.75 0.81 -13.22
C TRP A 39 -1.84 -0.23 -13.86
N GLU A 40 -1.51 -0.09 -15.14
CA GLU A 40 -0.63 -1.03 -15.86
C GLU A 40 0.74 -1.17 -15.18
N GLU A 41 1.40 -0.06 -14.87
CA GLU A 41 2.72 -0.06 -14.24
C GLU A 41 2.68 -0.61 -12.82
N ILE A 42 1.68 -0.24 -12.02
CA ILE A 42 1.51 -0.71 -10.64
C ILE A 42 1.25 -2.21 -10.63
N VAL A 43 0.28 -2.72 -11.39
CA VAL A 43 -0.04 -4.16 -11.45
C VAL A 43 1.19 -4.96 -11.91
N SER A 44 1.89 -4.51 -12.95
CA SER A 44 3.11 -5.15 -13.46
C SER A 44 4.21 -5.21 -12.41
N THR A 45 4.35 -4.14 -11.62
CA THR A 45 5.34 -4.06 -10.54
C THR A 45 4.99 -4.97 -9.38
N LEU A 46 3.75 -4.91 -8.90
CA LEU A 46 3.25 -5.71 -7.78
C LEU A 46 3.33 -7.21 -8.07
N LYS A 47 3.05 -7.65 -9.31
CA LYS A 47 3.19 -9.05 -9.74
C LYS A 47 4.64 -9.59 -9.66
N LYS A 48 5.63 -8.70 -9.71
CA LYS A 48 7.06 -9.06 -9.68
C LYS A 48 7.67 -8.96 -8.27
N MET A 49 6.91 -8.49 -7.29
CA MET A 49 7.44 -8.30 -5.93
C MET A 49 7.61 -9.66 -5.22
N PRO A 50 8.83 -9.98 -4.74
CA PRO A 50 9.09 -11.26 -4.08
C PRO A 50 8.35 -11.36 -2.74
N GLY A 51 7.73 -12.50 -2.49
CA GLY A 51 6.97 -12.77 -1.26
C GLY A 51 5.55 -12.22 -1.25
N TYR A 52 5.13 -11.54 -2.31
CA TYR A 52 3.76 -11.06 -2.50
C TYR A 52 3.08 -11.88 -3.59
N LYS A 53 1.76 -12.02 -3.48
CA LYS A 53 0.93 -12.69 -4.48
C LYS A 53 -0.28 -11.82 -4.80
N VAL A 54 -0.40 -11.37 -6.05
CA VAL A 54 -1.62 -10.71 -6.53
C VAL A 54 -2.71 -11.76 -6.68
N LEU A 55 -3.82 -11.58 -5.97
CA LEU A 55 -4.98 -12.47 -6.01
C LEU A 55 -6.00 -12.00 -7.04
N HIS A 56 -6.28 -10.70 -7.06
CA HIS A 56 -7.25 -10.09 -7.95
C HIS A 56 -6.85 -8.66 -8.30
N ALA A 57 -7.23 -8.22 -9.50
CA ALA A 57 -7.01 -6.85 -9.95
C ALA A 57 -8.20 -6.43 -10.81
N VAL A 58 -8.98 -5.45 -10.32
CA VAL A 58 -10.17 -4.92 -10.98
C VAL A 58 -9.94 -3.48 -11.38
N GLU A 59 -9.63 -3.26 -12.66
CA GLU A 59 -9.27 -1.94 -13.17
C GLU A 59 -10.43 -0.94 -13.08
N SER A 60 -11.66 -1.39 -13.37
CA SER A 60 -12.86 -0.56 -13.32
C SER A 60 -13.03 0.10 -11.94
N VAL A 61 -12.81 -0.68 -10.87
CA VAL A 61 -12.84 -0.20 -9.48
C VAL A 61 -11.53 0.51 -9.10
N GLY A 62 -10.41 0.11 -9.70
CA GLY A 62 -9.08 0.58 -9.31
C GLY A 62 -8.57 -0.13 -8.07
N GLU A 63 -8.92 -1.42 -7.89
CA GLU A 63 -8.55 -2.19 -6.70
C GLU A 63 -7.70 -3.43 -7.05
N ILE A 64 -6.56 -3.57 -6.37
CA ILE A 64 -5.65 -4.71 -6.48
C ILE A 64 -5.58 -5.39 -5.12
N VAL A 65 -6.05 -6.63 -5.07
CA VAL A 65 -6.02 -7.46 -3.86
C VAL A 65 -4.81 -8.38 -3.92
N MET A 66 -4.04 -8.40 -2.85
CA MET A 66 -2.82 -9.16 -2.72
C MET A 66 -2.78 -9.86 -1.36
N GLU A 67 -1.96 -10.90 -1.28
CA GLU A 67 -1.56 -11.46 0.00
C GLU A 67 -0.03 -11.51 0.15
N LYS A 68 0.43 -11.43 1.40
CA LYS A 68 1.82 -11.68 1.77
C LYS A 68 1.87 -12.70 2.90
N ARG A 69 2.67 -13.76 2.73
CA ARG A 69 2.95 -14.71 3.82
C ARG A 69 4.28 -14.37 4.48
N THR A 70 4.25 -14.12 5.78
CA THR A 70 5.45 -13.86 6.58
C THR A 70 6.20 -15.15 6.91
N ALA A 71 7.47 -15.02 7.30
CA ALA A 71 8.32 -16.16 7.66
C ALA A 71 7.76 -17.00 8.84
N PHE A 72 7.03 -16.37 9.77
CA PHE A 72 6.34 -17.04 10.89
C PHE A 72 4.97 -17.62 10.50
N GLY A 73 4.65 -17.69 9.20
CA GLY A 73 3.44 -18.33 8.69
C GLY A 73 2.19 -17.45 8.71
N ARG A 74 2.26 -16.22 9.24
CA ARG A 74 1.12 -15.28 9.24
C ARG A 74 0.85 -14.74 7.83
N THR A 75 -0.41 -14.76 7.43
CA THR A 75 -0.87 -14.18 6.15
C THR A 75 -1.44 -12.79 6.37
N MET A 76 -1.14 -11.89 5.45
CA MET A 76 -1.61 -10.52 5.43
C MET A 76 -2.37 -10.29 4.14
N ASP A 77 -3.57 -9.73 4.25
CA ASP A 77 -4.40 -9.28 3.14
C ASP A 77 -4.12 -7.80 2.88
N ILE A 78 -3.84 -7.48 1.63
CA ILE A 78 -3.40 -6.15 1.21
C ILE A 78 -4.30 -5.71 0.06
N THR A 79 -4.84 -4.51 0.17
CA THR A 79 -5.63 -3.88 -0.89
C THR A 79 -4.92 -2.61 -1.31
N VAL A 80 -4.57 -2.51 -2.60
CA VAL A 80 -4.00 -1.31 -3.21
C VAL A 80 -5.07 -0.66 -4.06
N HIS A 81 -5.37 0.61 -3.79
CA HIS A 81 -6.30 1.42 -4.56
C HIS A 81 -5.53 2.37 -5.48
N VAL A 82 -5.94 2.43 -6.75
CA VAL A 82 -5.46 3.40 -7.75
C VAL A 82 -6.62 4.33 -8.08
N ILE A 83 -6.53 5.55 -7.56
CA ILE A 83 -7.63 6.52 -7.55
C ILE A 83 -7.30 7.64 -8.55
N PRO A 84 -8.17 7.95 -9.53
CA PRO A 84 -7.97 9.12 -10.37
C PRO A 84 -8.15 10.39 -9.55
N THR A 85 -7.17 11.28 -9.57
CA THR A 85 -7.26 12.61 -8.90
C THR A 85 -7.33 13.76 -9.90
N GLY A 86 -7.20 13.44 -11.19
CA GLY A 86 -7.30 14.36 -12.32
C GLY A 86 -7.15 13.59 -13.63
N LEU A 87 -7.07 14.31 -14.75
CA LEU A 87 -6.96 13.68 -16.08
C LEU A 87 -5.64 12.92 -16.29
N VAL A 88 -4.57 13.41 -15.69
CA VAL A 88 -3.20 12.87 -15.83
C VAL A 88 -2.54 12.64 -14.49
N THR A 89 -3.33 12.53 -13.43
CA THR A 89 -2.85 12.31 -12.06
C THR A 89 -3.66 11.24 -11.37
N SER A 90 -2.96 10.42 -10.59
CA SER A 90 -3.55 9.36 -9.78
C SER A 90 -2.92 9.33 -8.40
N ALA A 91 -3.72 8.94 -7.42
CA ALA A 91 -3.28 8.62 -6.08
C ALA A 91 -3.26 7.10 -5.89
N VAL A 92 -2.36 6.64 -5.02
CA VAL A 92 -2.25 5.26 -4.58
C VAL A 92 -2.39 5.22 -3.07
N ASP A 93 -3.37 4.43 -2.63
CA ASP A 93 -3.60 4.12 -1.22
C ASP A 93 -3.51 2.61 -0.97
N ILE A 94 -3.12 2.25 0.24
CA ILE A 94 -2.92 0.87 0.65
C ILE A 94 -3.59 0.65 1.99
N TYR A 95 -4.40 -0.40 2.06
CA TYR A 95 -4.85 -1.02 3.28
C TYR A 95 -4.14 -2.37 3.44
N SER A 96 -3.64 -2.66 4.63
CA SER A 96 -3.00 -3.95 4.94
C SER A 96 -3.50 -4.45 6.28
N ALA A 97 -4.02 -5.67 6.32
CA ALA A 97 -4.48 -6.32 7.54
C ALA A 97 -3.89 -7.72 7.68
N SER A 98 -3.48 -8.08 8.89
CA SER A 98 -3.00 -9.42 9.19
C SER A 98 -4.17 -10.32 9.59
N ARG A 99 -4.26 -11.53 9.03
CA ARG A 99 -5.24 -12.54 9.48
C ARG A 99 -4.92 -12.96 10.93
N GLY A 100 -5.94 -13.08 11.78
CA GLY A 100 -5.83 -13.42 13.22
C GLY A 100 -5.80 -12.22 14.20
N SER A 101 -6.03 -12.47 15.49
CA SER A 101 -6.40 -11.46 16.50
C SER A 101 -5.26 -10.89 17.36
N LEU A 102 -4.07 -11.49 17.35
CA LEU A 102 -2.93 -10.96 18.09
C LEU A 102 -2.30 -9.84 17.25
N GLY A 103 -2.05 -8.66 17.81
CA GLY A 103 -1.51 -7.49 17.08
C GLY A 103 -0.35 -7.79 16.11
N ASP A 104 -0.08 -6.88 15.18
CA ASP A 104 0.86 -7.13 14.07
C ASP A 104 2.30 -6.69 14.34
N LEU A 105 2.56 -6.02 15.48
CA LEU A 105 3.84 -5.41 15.85
C LEU A 105 4.41 -4.51 14.73
N GLY A 106 3.53 -3.78 14.03
CA GLY A 106 3.87 -2.90 12.92
C GLY A 106 4.22 -3.62 11.60
N SER A 107 3.82 -4.88 11.44
CA SER A 107 4.09 -5.64 10.21
C SER A 107 3.36 -5.07 9.01
N ASN A 108 2.09 -4.66 9.16
CA ASN A 108 1.33 -4.01 8.08
C ASN A 108 1.94 -2.68 7.69
N TYR A 109 2.41 -1.90 8.68
CA TYR A 109 3.17 -0.69 8.42
C TYR A 109 4.40 -0.95 7.53
N ARG A 110 5.22 -1.96 7.89
CA ARG A 110 6.40 -2.33 7.09
C ARG A 110 6.04 -2.80 5.67
N VAL A 111 4.92 -3.51 5.51
CA VAL A 111 4.41 -3.93 4.20
C VAL A 111 4.04 -2.72 3.34
N ILE A 112 3.30 -1.76 3.89
CA ILE A 112 2.94 -0.54 3.17
C ILE A 112 4.20 0.20 2.70
N LEU A 113 5.21 0.35 3.58
CA LEU A 113 6.45 1.04 3.22
C LEU A 113 7.25 0.30 2.14
N ASP A 114 7.25 -1.03 2.16
CA ASP A 114 7.93 -1.86 1.17
C ASP A 114 7.28 -1.73 -0.21
N ILE A 115 5.94 -1.75 -0.26
CA ILE A 115 5.18 -1.52 -1.49
C ILE A 115 5.43 -0.11 -2.01
N PHE A 116 5.27 0.91 -1.17
CA PHE A 116 5.52 2.30 -1.58
C PHE A 116 6.95 2.53 -2.04
N ARG A 117 7.95 1.97 -1.35
CA ARG A 117 9.35 2.07 -1.79
C ARG A 117 9.54 1.47 -3.19
N THR A 118 8.90 0.35 -3.46
CA THR A 118 9.01 -0.34 -4.75
C THR A 118 8.33 0.47 -5.86
N LEU A 119 7.11 0.96 -5.61
CA LEU A 119 6.38 1.81 -6.56
C LEU A 119 7.10 3.14 -6.80
N ASP A 120 7.53 3.83 -5.74
CA ASP A 120 8.27 5.10 -5.81
C ASP A 120 9.56 4.95 -6.62
N LYS A 121 10.28 3.83 -6.46
CA LYS A 121 11.50 3.56 -7.24
C LYS A 121 11.19 3.36 -8.72
N LYS A 122 10.12 2.63 -9.05
CA LYS A 122 9.72 2.33 -10.43
C LYS A 122 9.12 3.55 -11.14
N LEU A 123 8.33 4.35 -10.43
CA LEU A 123 7.60 5.50 -10.94
C LEU A 123 8.24 6.84 -10.58
N ALA A 124 9.54 6.84 -10.24
CA ALA A 124 10.26 8.00 -9.73
C ALA A 124 10.10 9.25 -10.61
N ALA A 125 10.13 9.07 -11.94
CA ALA A 125 9.99 10.16 -12.91
C ALA A 125 8.58 10.81 -12.94
N TYR A 126 7.57 10.13 -12.39
CA TYR A 126 6.19 10.58 -12.36
C TYR A 126 5.74 11.01 -10.97
N LYS A 127 6.56 10.80 -9.94
CA LYS A 127 6.18 11.12 -8.56
C LYS A 127 6.00 12.64 -8.41
N ILE A 128 4.91 13.02 -7.76
CA ILE A 128 4.60 14.42 -7.42
C ILE A 128 4.23 14.51 -5.96
N ASP A 129 4.34 15.72 -5.39
CA ASP A 129 3.78 16.00 -4.09
C ASP A 129 2.25 16.00 -4.16
N SER A 130 1.60 15.88 -2.99
CA SER A 130 0.15 15.97 -2.89
C SER A 130 -0.34 17.25 -3.60
N PRO A 131 -1.38 17.15 -4.45
CA PRO A 131 -1.95 18.28 -5.15
C PRO A 131 -2.58 19.31 -4.20
#